data_AF-A0A955XR47-F1
#
_entry.id   AF-A0A955XR47-F1
#
_cell.length_a   1.000
_cell.length_b   1.000
_cell.length_c   1.000
_cell.angle_alpha   90.00
_cell.angle_beta   90.00
_cell.angle_gamma   90.00
#
_symmetry.space_group_name_H-M   'P 1'
#
loop_
_entity.id
_entity.type
_entity.pdbx_description
1 polymer ?
#
loop_
_entity_poly.entity_id
_entity_poly.type
_entity_poly.pdbx_seq_one_letter_code
_entity_poly.pdbx_strand_id
1 'polypeptide(L)'
;EGLVAALNAGLEAATGELVARLDADDLAHPDRLIRQRAAMRRHGWTVCGTGVRCFPTQAISDGLRRYEAWQNGLVDHTDLALARFVESPLVHPSVMFERAAVARIGGYVDRGWPEDYDLWLRLFEVGATFGKVSAPLTFWRDHPGRVTRTAAHCRAEAVRACRAHYLLRGPARGRALRIAGTGRDAKRLARLLVAGGATLRGWLDINPRRLGQRIHGAPVERFEDAPLRDDEVLLVAVGSVGRRDHVRALFAAAGLVEGHHFWCVA
;
A
#
# COMPACT_ATOMS: atom_id res chain seq x y z
N GLU A 1 -11.28 -21.15 14.38
CA GLU A 1 -10.38 -20.90 13.23
C GLU A 1 -10.32 -19.39 12.96
N GLY A 2 -9.16 -18.88 12.56
CA GLY A 2 -8.95 -17.45 12.28
C GLY A 2 -9.20 -17.09 10.81
N LEU A 3 -9.23 -15.79 10.48
CA LEU A 3 -9.50 -15.28 9.13
C LEU A 3 -8.57 -15.90 8.06
N VAL A 4 -7.27 -15.96 8.32
CA VAL A 4 -6.28 -16.53 7.38
C VAL A 4 -6.56 -18.02 7.08
N ALA A 5 -6.92 -18.80 8.10
CA ALA A 5 -7.24 -20.22 7.91
C ALA A 5 -8.48 -20.39 7.03
N ALA A 6 -9.53 -19.59 7.25
CA ALA A 6 -10.74 -19.62 6.43
C ALA A 6 -10.47 -19.19 4.97
N LEU A 7 -9.62 -18.17 4.77
CA LEU A 7 -9.22 -17.73 3.43
C LEU A 7 -8.45 -18.82 2.68
N ASN A 8 -7.52 -19.52 3.34
CA ASN A 8 -6.76 -20.61 2.74
C ASN A 8 -7.63 -21.84 2.46
N ALA A 9 -8.54 -22.21 3.37
CA ALA A 9 -9.51 -23.29 3.12
C ALA A 9 -10.37 -23.00 1.87
N GLY A 10 -10.81 -21.74 1.70
CA GLY A 10 -11.51 -21.31 0.49
C GLY A 10 -10.65 -21.37 -0.77
N LEU A 11 -9.36 -21.01 -0.68
CA LEU A 11 -8.41 -21.14 -1.80
C LEU A 11 -8.15 -22.59 -2.20
N GLU A 12 -8.02 -23.50 -1.23
CA GLU A 12 -7.80 -24.93 -1.44
C GLU A 12 -9.02 -25.61 -2.08
N ALA A 13 -10.22 -25.21 -1.67
CA ALA A 13 -11.47 -25.72 -2.25
C ALA A 13 -11.76 -25.15 -3.65
N ALA A 14 -11.17 -24.01 -4.03
CA ALA A 14 -11.44 -23.36 -5.30
C ALA A 14 -10.83 -24.13 -6.48
N THR A 15 -11.64 -24.49 -7.46
CA THR A 15 -11.21 -25.24 -8.66
C THR A 15 -11.00 -24.34 -9.90
N GLY A 16 -11.52 -23.11 -9.88
CA GLY A 16 -11.38 -22.16 -10.98
C GLY A 16 -9.94 -21.70 -11.22
N GLU A 17 -9.62 -21.31 -12.45
CA GLU A 17 -8.34 -20.67 -12.80
C GLU A 17 -8.19 -19.31 -12.09
N LEU A 18 -9.30 -18.56 -12.04
CA LEU A 18 -9.41 -17.29 -11.35
C LEU A 18 -10.24 -17.46 -10.08
N VAL A 19 -9.79 -16.82 -9.00
CA VAL A 19 -10.53 -16.76 -7.73
C VAL A 19 -10.98 -15.32 -7.52
N ALA A 20 -12.28 -15.12 -7.30
CA ALA A 20 -12.83 -13.83 -6.90
C ALA A 20 -13.18 -13.83 -5.41
N ARG A 21 -12.66 -12.85 -4.67
CA ARG A 21 -12.94 -12.67 -3.25
C ARG A 21 -14.16 -11.79 -3.05
N LEU A 22 -14.97 -12.08 -2.05
CA LEU A 22 -16.02 -11.18 -1.54
C LEU A 22 -16.19 -11.46 -0.04
N ASP A 23 -16.27 -10.42 0.77
CA ASP A 23 -16.59 -10.56 2.20
C ASP A 23 -18.08 -10.84 2.37
N ALA A 24 -18.46 -11.58 3.41
CA ALA A 24 -19.83 -12.09 3.58
C ALA A 24 -20.88 -10.98 3.79
N ASP A 25 -20.45 -9.77 4.13
CA ASP A 25 -21.27 -8.60 4.37
C ASP A 25 -21.23 -7.57 3.21
N ASP A 26 -20.43 -7.82 2.18
CA ASP A 26 -20.31 -6.97 0.99
C ASP A 26 -21.23 -7.41 -0.15
N LEU A 27 -21.40 -6.53 -1.15
CA LEU A 27 -22.19 -6.82 -2.35
C LEU A 27 -21.36 -6.64 -3.61
N ALA A 28 -21.68 -7.41 -4.65
CA ALA A 28 -21.05 -7.29 -5.96
C ALA A 28 -22.10 -6.90 -7.01
N HIS A 29 -21.72 -6.02 -7.93
CA HIS A 29 -22.50 -5.78 -9.14
C HIS A 29 -22.55 -7.06 -10.00
N PRO A 30 -23.69 -7.39 -10.65
CA PRO A 30 -23.82 -8.60 -11.47
C PRO A 30 -22.70 -8.75 -12.52
N ASP A 31 -22.29 -7.64 -13.13
CA ASP A 31 -21.22 -7.63 -14.15
C ASP A 31 -19.79 -7.66 -13.60
N ARG A 32 -19.59 -7.75 -12.28
CA ARG A 32 -18.25 -7.69 -11.67
C ARG A 32 -17.30 -8.75 -12.28
N LEU A 33 -17.73 -10.01 -12.29
CA LEU A 33 -16.87 -11.13 -12.69
C LEU A 33 -16.55 -11.10 -14.18
N ILE A 34 -17.54 -10.82 -15.04
CA ILE A 34 -17.34 -10.76 -16.50
C ILE A 34 -16.37 -9.64 -16.87
N ARG A 35 -16.45 -8.47 -16.20
CA ARG A 35 -15.58 -7.32 -16.47
C ARG A 35 -14.16 -7.52 -15.96
N GLN A 36 -13.99 -8.08 -14.76
CA GLN A 36 -12.65 -8.39 -14.23
C GLN A 36 -11.93 -9.43 -15.09
N ARG A 37 -12.60 -10.53 -15.44
CA ARG A 37 -12.02 -11.56 -16.32
C ARG A 37 -11.59 -10.99 -17.68
N ALA A 38 -12.45 -10.18 -18.30
CA ALA A 38 -12.13 -9.55 -19.57
C ALA A 38 -10.93 -8.60 -19.46
N ALA A 39 -10.85 -7.81 -18.39
CA ALA A 39 -9.73 -6.90 -18.14
C ALA A 39 -8.41 -7.65 -17.88
N MET A 40 -8.43 -8.69 -17.03
CA MET A 40 -7.26 -9.53 -16.77
C MET A 40 -6.71 -10.14 -18.06
N ARG A 41 -7.59 -10.72 -18.89
CA ARG A 41 -7.20 -11.28 -20.19
C ARG A 41 -6.64 -10.22 -21.15
N ARG A 42 -7.26 -9.05 -21.21
CA ARG A 42 -6.84 -7.96 -22.12
C ARG A 42 -5.47 -7.39 -21.74
N HIS A 43 -5.21 -7.24 -20.46
CA HIS A 43 -4.02 -6.53 -19.96
C HIS A 43 -2.93 -7.46 -19.43
N GLY A 44 -3.18 -8.78 -19.35
CA GLY A 44 -2.24 -9.73 -18.76
C GLY A 44 -2.02 -9.48 -17.27
N TRP A 45 -3.06 -9.11 -16.54
CA TRP A 45 -2.98 -8.86 -15.10
C TRP A 45 -3.12 -10.15 -14.29
N THR A 46 -2.20 -10.36 -13.36
CA THR A 46 -2.27 -11.44 -12.35
C THR A 46 -3.35 -11.18 -11.30
N VAL A 47 -3.54 -9.91 -10.92
CA VAL A 47 -4.54 -9.46 -9.93
C VAL A 47 -5.35 -8.29 -10.49
N CYS A 48 -6.67 -8.36 -10.38
CA CYS A 48 -7.58 -7.31 -10.79
C CYS A 48 -8.53 -6.94 -9.66
N GLY A 49 -8.52 -5.68 -9.21
CA GLY A 49 -9.58 -5.13 -8.37
C GLY A 49 -10.73 -4.53 -9.18
N THR A 50 -11.73 -4.02 -8.47
CA THR A 50 -12.68 -3.05 -9.04
C THR A 50 -12.64 -1.74 -8.27
N GLY A 51 -13.22 -0.69 -8.85
CA GLY A 51 -13.67 0.43 -8.05
C GLY A 51 -14.64 -0.06 -6.96
N VAL A 52 -14.69 0.66 -5.85
CA VAL A 52 -15.56 0.36 -4.72
C VAL A 52 -16.49 1.51 -4.42
N ARG A 53 -17.61 1.20 -3.76
CA ARG A 53 -18.51 2.19 -3.16
C ARG A 53 -18.82 1.79 -1.72
N CYS A 54 -18.52 2.66 -0.76
CA CYS A 54 -18.84 2.40 0.64
C CYS A 54 -20.34 2.51 0.91
N PHE A 55 -20.90 1.66 1.77
CA PHE A 55 -22.30 1.73 2.18
C PHE A 55 -22.51 1.27 3.65
N PRO A 56 -23.59 1.68 4.34
CA PRO A 56 -24.62 2.62 3.89
C PRO A 56 -24.09 4.06 3.83
N THR A 57 -24.46 4.81 2.78
CA THR A 57 -23.91 6.15 2.46
C THR A 57 -23.97 7.13 3.64
N GLN A 58 -25.04 7.06 4.43
CA GLN A 58 -25.29 7.93 5.59
C GLN A 58 -24.29 7.72 6.73
N ALA A 59 -23.69 6.53 6.83
CA ALA A 59 -22.74 6.18 7.88
C ALA A 59 -21.27 6.44 7.48
N ILE A 60 -21.02 6.84 6.23
CA ILE A 60 -19.65 7.00 5.72
C ILE A 60 -19.07 8.32 6.22
N SER A 61 -17.89 8.26 6.84
CA SER A 61 -17.14 9.44 7.26
C SER A 61 -16.45 10.16 6.08
N ASP A 62 -16.08 11.44 6.25
CA ASP A 62 -15.29 12.14 5.23
C ASP A 62 -13.92 11.50 4.99
N GLY A 63 -13.32 10.92 6.04
CA GLY A 63 -12.07 10.18 5.91
C GLY A 63 -12.22 8.97 4.98
N LEU A 64 -13.29 8.21 5.17
CA LEU A 64 -13.58 7.04 4.33
C LEU A 64 -13.97 7.44 2.90
N ARG A 65 -14.72 8.55 2.71
CA ARG A 65 -14.98 9.12 1.38
C ARG A 65 -13.68 9.48 0.62
N ARG A 66 -12.73 10.13 1.30
CA ARG A 66 -11.42 10.44 0.71
C ARG A 66 -10.61 9.19 0.39
N TYR A 67 -10.65 8.18 1.27
CA TYR A 67 -10.00 6.90 1.03
C TYR A 67 -10.60 6.16 -0.16
N GLU A 68 -11.93 6.13 -0.28
CA GLU A 68 -12.64 5.58 -1.45
C GLU A 68 -12.22 6.29 -2.74
N ALA A 69 -12.21 7.63 -2.75
CA ALA A 69 -11.80 8.42 -3.91
C ALA A 69 -10.35 8.15 -4.31
N TRP A 70 -9.43 8.09 -3.33
CA TRP A 70 -8.03 7.74 -3.56
C TRP A 70 -7.90 6.31 -4.13
N GLN A 71 -8.56 5.33 -3.52
CA GLN A 71 -8.55 3.95 -4.00
C GLN A 71 -9.08 3.82 -5.42
N ASN A 72 -10.17 4.50 -5.74
CA ASN A 72 -10.77 4.44 -7.08
C ASN A 72 -9.94 5.17 -8.15
N GLY A 73 -9.03 6.06 -7.73
CA GLY A 73 -8.07 6.72 -8.63
C GLY A 73 -6.88 5.84 -9.05
N LEU A 74 -6.58 4.75 -8.32
CA LEU A 74 -5.49 3.84 -8.66
C LEU A 74 -5.98 2.77 -9.64
N VAL A 75 -5.68 2.90 -10.93
CA VAL A 75 -6.29 2.06 -11.97
C VAL A 75 -5.32 1.07 -12.59
N ASP A 76 -4.11 1.51 -12.93
CA ASP A 76 -3.15 0.67 -13.64
C ASP A 76 -2.06 0.09 -12.72
N HIS A 77 -1.19 -0.73 -13.31
CA HIS A 77 -0.11 -1.39 -12.58
C HIS A 77 0.86 -0.38 -11.94
N THR A 78 1.21 0.69 -12.65
CA THR A 78 2.17 1.69 -12.18
C THR A 78 1.59 2.44 -10.98
N ASP A 79 0.34 2.89 -11.08
CA ASP A 79 -0.35 3.56 -9.97
C ASP A 79 -0.37 2.69 -8.72
N LEU A 80 -0.81 1.43 -8.87
CA LEU A 80 -0.91 0.46 -7.78
C LEU A 80 0.46 0.12 -7.20
N ALA A 81 1.49 -0.01 -8.05
CA ALA A 81 2.85 -0.28 -7.62
C ALA A 81 3.42 0.91 -6.82
N LEU A 82 3.30 2.14 -7.31
CA LEU A 82 3.81 3.32 -6.59
C LEU A 82 3.04 3.57 -5.28
N ALA A 83 1.74 3.30 -5.26
CA ALA A 83 0.88 3.47 -4.09
C ALA A 83 1.05 2.36 -3.03
N ARG A 84 1.68 1.22 -3.34
CA ARG A 84 1.70 0.04 -2.46
C ARG A 84 2.32 0.28 -1.08
N PHE A 85 3.11 1.33 -0.88
CA PHE A 85 3.65 1.68 0.43
C PHE A 85 2.94 2.86 1.09
N VAL A 86 2.01 3.52 0.41
CA VAL A 86 1.13 4.52 1.01
C VAL A 86 0.11 3.83 1.91
N GLU A 87 -0.69 2.96 1.30
CA GLU A 87 -1.73 2.13 1.92
C GLU A 87 -1.94 0.87 1.06
N SER A 88 -2.80 -0.06 1.48
CA SER A 88 -3.16 -1.21 0.64
C SER A 88 -3.76 -0.73 -0.70
N PRO A 89 -3.16 -1.08 -1.86
CA PRO A 89 -3.54 -0.51 -3.16
C PRO A 89 -4.83 -1.12 -3.73
N LEU A 90 -5.33 -2.19 -3.11
CA LEU A 90 -6.55 -2.89 -3.47
C LEU A 90 -7.42 -3.11 -2.24
N VAL A 91 -8.73 -2.94 -2.39
CA VAL A 91 -9.71 -3.31 -1.38
C VAL A 91 -9.97 -4.81 -1.50
N HIS A 92 -9.63 -5.59 -0.47
CA HIS A 92 -9.66 -7.07 -0.49
C HIS A 92 -10.94 -7.69 -1.07
N PRO A 93 -12.16 -7.30 -0.68
CA PRO A 93 -13.39 -7.87 -1.26
C PRO A 93 -13.63 -7.52 -2.73
N SER A 94 -12.85 -6.61 -3.33
CA SER A 94 -13.00 -6.23 -4.74
C SER A 94 -12.17 -7.08 -5.71
N VAL A 95 -11.26 -7.92 -5.21
CA VAL A 95 -10.24 -8.56 -6.05
C VAL A 95 -10.68 -9.86 -6.73
N MET A 96 -10.13 -10.08 -7.91
CA MET A 96 -10.04 -11.35 -8.63
C MET A 96 -8.57 -11.58 -8.96
N PHE A 97 -8.06 -12.80 -8.79
CA PHE A 97 -6.66 -13.11 -9.08
C PHE A 97 -6.48 -14.51 -9.66
N GLU A 98 -5.34 -14.73 -10.31
CA GLU A 98 -4.91 -16.06 -10.75
C GLU A 98 -4.62 -16.96 -9.55
N ARG A 99 -5.34 -18.09 -9.46
CA ARG A 99 -5.17 -19.05 -8.36
C ARG A 99 -3.73 -19.56 -8.28
N ALA A 100 -3.14 -19.88 -9.44
CA ALA A 100 -1.78 -20.41 -9.52
C ALA A 100 -0.72 -19.42 -9.01
N ALA A 101 -0.91 -18.11 -9.24
CA ALA A 101 0.03 -17.09 -8.76
C ALA A 101 0.00 -16.98 -7.23
N VAL A 102 -1.18 -16.98 -6.62
CA VAL A 102 -1.34 -16.96 -5.17
C VAL A 102 -0.85 -18.26 -4.52
N ALA A 103 -1.13 -19.41 -5.13
CA ALA A 103 -0.63 -20.70 -4.65
C ALA A 103 0.91 -20.77 -4.66
N ARG A 104 1.56 -20.24 -5.71
CA ARG A 104 3.03 -20.24 -5.85
C ARG A 104 3.75 -19.50 -4.71
N ILE A 105 3.11 -18.49 -4.13
CA ILE A 105 3.65 -17.74 -2.99
C ILE A 105 3.14 -18.22 -1.64
N GLY A 106 2.40 -19.34 -1.60
CA GLY A 106 1.94 -20.00 -0.37
C GLY A 106 0.62 -19.47 0.21
N GLY A 107 -0.24 -18.82 -0.60
CA GLY A 107 -1.55 -18.34 -0.12
C GLY A 107 -1.46 -17.19 0.87
N TYR A 108 -2.43 -17.08 1.78
CA TYR A 108 -2.44 -16.11 2.87
C TYR A 108 -1.56 -16.59 4.02
N VAL A 109 -0.82 -15.68 4.65
CA VAL A 109 0.09 -15.99 5.76
C VAL A 109 -0.20 -15.05 6.92
N ASP A 110 -0.41 -15.62 8.12
CA ASP A 110 -0.53 -14.82 9.33
C ASP A 110 0.87 -14.44 9.84
N ARG A 111 1.16 -13.13 9.78
CA ARG A 111 2.41 -12.54 10.31
C ARG A 111 2.13 -11.50 11.40
N GLY A 112 0.90 -11.44 11.92
CA GLY A 112 0.47 -10.40 12.87
C GLY A 112 0.17 -9.03 12.27
N TRP A 113 0.07 -8.94 10.94
CA TRP A 113 -0.32 -7.74 10.17
C TRP A 113 -1.37 -8.11 9.10
N PRO A 114 -1.98 -7.15 8.37
CA PRO A 114 -3.07 -7.47 7.45
C PRO A 114 -2.61 -8.43 6.37
N GLU A 115 -3.30 -9.56 6.26
CA GLU A 115 -2.96 -10.67 5.39
C GLU A 115 -3.15 -10.35 3.90
N ASP A 116 -4.12 -9.49 3.59
CA ASP A 116 -4.38 -9.01 2.24
C ASP A 116 -3.26 -8.08 1.76
N TYR A 117 -2.84 -7.13 2.59
CA TYR A 117 -1.77 -6.21 2.28
C TYR A 117 -0.44 -6.95 2.12
N ASP A 118 -0.15 -7.91 3.00
CA ASP A 118 0.98 -8.82 2.89
C ASP A 118 0.97 -9.60 1.57
N LEU A 119 -0.18 -10.14 1.18
CA LEU A 119 -0.35 -10.89 -0.07
C LEU A 119 0.01 -10.02 -1.29
N TRP A 120 -0.48 -8.78 -1.34
CA TRP A 120 -0.17 -7.85 -2.44
C TRP A 120 1.32 -7.56 -2.52
N LEU A 121 1.97 -7.30 -1.38
CA LEU A 121 3.41 -7.02 -1.35
C LEU A 121 4.25 -8.22 -1.77
N ARG A 122 3.91 -9.44 -1.36
CA ARG A 122 4.56 -10.68 -1.84
C ARG A 122 4.37 -10.89 -3.34
N LEU A 123 3.18 -10.61 -3.86
CA LEU A 123 2.92 -10.70 -5.30
C LEU A 123 3.74 -9.68 -6.09
N PHE A 124 3.90 -8.45 -5.60
CA PHE A 124 4.83 -7.48 -6.20
C PHE A 124 6.30 -7.97 -6.15
N GLU A 125 6.74 -8.62 -5.07
CA GLU A 125 8.12 -9.16 -4.98
C GLU A 125 8.43 -10.21 -6.06
N VAL A 126 7.43 -10.98 -6.50
CA VAL A 126 7.57 -11.99 -7.57
C VAL A 126 7.20 -11.46 -8.96
N GLY A 127 7.00 -10.15 -9.11
CA GLY A 127 6.75 -9.51 -10.41
C GLY A 127 5.32 -9.68 -10.94
N ALA A 128 4.34 -9.96 -10.09
CA ALA A 128 2.94 -10.03 -10.51
C ALA A 128 2.44 -8.66 -11.03
N THR A 129 1.57 -8.70 -12.03
CA THR A 129 0.95 -7.51 -12.62
C THR A 129 -0.43 -7.27 -12.02
N PHE A 130 -0.77 -6.00 -11.86
CA PHE A 130 -1.97 -5.56 -11.15
C PHE A 130 -2.77 -4.59 -12.01
N GLY A 131 -4.08 -4.55 -11.80
CA GLY A 131 -4.91 -3.49 -12.34
C GLY A 131 -6.27 -3.43 -11.66
N LYS A 132 -7.10 -2.47 -12.11
CA LYS A 132 -8.44 -2.25 -11.56
C LYS A 132 -9.41 -1.94 -12.68
N VAL A 133 -10.58 -2.55 -12.64
CA VAL A 133 -11.73 -2.06 -13.41
C VAL A 133 -12.24 -0.80 -12.73
N SER A 134 -12.13 0.38 -13.37
CA SER A 134 -12.42 1.68 -12.74
C SER A 134 -13.86 1.84 -12.24
N ALA A 135 -14.81 1.10 -12.81
CA ALA A 135 -16.21 1.16 -12.38
C ALA A 135 -16.39 0.62 -10.94
N PRO A 136 -17.25 1.24 -10.11
CA PRO A 136 -17.54 0.78 -8.76
C PRO A 136 -18.44 -0.46 -8.79
N LEU A 137 -17.83 -1.64 -8.92
CA LEU A 137 -18.53 -2.93 -9.05
C LEU A 137 -18.55 -3.75 -7.75
N THR A 138 -17.93 -3.24 -6.68
CA THR A 138 -17.96 -3.82 -5.34
C THR A 138 -18.52 -2.78 -4.38
N PHE A 139 -19.57 -3.14 -3.65
CA PHE A 139 -20.13 -2.31 -2.59
C PHE A 139 -19.56 -2.80 -1.27
N TRP A 140 -18.84 -1.91 -0.61
CA TRP A 140 -18.04 -2.19 0.57
C TRP A 140 -18.73 -1.70 1.83
N ARG A 141 -19.12 -2.61 2.72
CA ARG A 141 -19.89 -2.28 3.91
C ARG A 141 -18.99 -1.63 4.95
N ASP A 142 -19.39 -0.47 5.44
CA ASP A 142 -18.82 0.13 6.65
C ASP A 142 -19.74 -0.08 7.83
N HIS A 143 -19.19 -0.66 8.91
CA HIS A 143 -19.87 -0.83 10.19
C HIS A 143 -18.83 -0.95 11.31
N PRO A 144 -19.18 -0.66 12.57
CA PRO A 144 -18.21 -0.62 13.68
C PRO A 144 -17.47 -1.94 13.94
N GLY A 145 -18.10 -3.08 13.61
CA GLY A 145 -17.55 -4.42 13.84
C GLY A 145 -16.58 -4.92 12.79
N ARG A 146 -16.33 -4.15 11.72
CA ARG A 146 -15.47 -4.58 10.60
C ARG A 146 -14.06 -4.90 11.08
N VAL A 147 -13.46 -5.97 10.55
CA VAL A 147 -12.12 -6.46 10.94
C VAL A 147 -11.08 -5.33 10.93
N THR A 148 -11.04 -4.50 9.88
CA THR A 148 -10.10 -3.37 9.79
C THR A 148 -10.25 -2.33 10.89
N ARG A 149 -11.41 -2.25 11.58
CA ARG A 149 -11.65 -1.33 12.69
C ARG A 149 -11.31 -1.92 14.05
N THR A 150 -11.41 -3.23 14.21
CA THR A 150 -11.38 -3.90 15.52
C THR A 150 -10.14 -4.76 15.73
N ALA A 151 -9.60 -5.36 14.66
CA ALA A 151 -8.55 -6.35 14.76
C ALA A 151 -7.17 -5.72 15.03
N ALA A 152 -6.40 -6.37 15.91
CA ALA A 152 -5.06 -5.91 16.27
C ALA A 152 -4.11 -5.86 15.07
N HIS A 153 -4.20 -6.84 14.16
CA HIS A 153 -3.37 -6.91 12.95
C HIS A 153 -3.69 -5.78 11.94
N CYS A 154 -4.83 -5.10 12.04
CA CYS A 154 -5.16 -3.95 11.19
C CYS A 154 -4.77 -2.60 11.80
N ARG A 155 -4.22 -2.57 13.02
CA ARG A 155 -3.79 -1.31 13.65
C ARG A 155 -2.63 -0.69 12.89
N ALA A 156 -2.53 0.64 12.99
CA ALA A 156 -1.48 1.42 12.31
C ALA A 156 -0.04 1.01 12.67
N GLU A 157 0.18 0.29 13.77
CA GLU A 157 1.47 -0.31 14.11
C GLU A 157 1.78 -1.53 13.25
N ALA A 158 0.84 -2.47 13.15
CA ALA A 158 0.98 -3.69 12.35
C ALA A 158 1.12 -3.39 10.85
N VAL A 159 0.31 -2.46 10.33
CA VAL A 159 0.43 -1.96 8.94
C VAL A 159 1.82 -1.38 8.68
N ARG A 160 2.35 -0.62 9.64
CA ARG A 160 3.68 -0.01 9.54
C ARG A 160 4.81 -1.02 9.65
N ALA A 161 4.65 -2.06 10.47
CA ALA A 161 5.58 -3.18 10.56
C ALA A 161 5.65 -3.94 9.23
N CYS A 162 4.49 -4.26 8.64
CA CYS A 162 4.40 -4.85 7.30
C CYS A 162 5.11 -3.97 6.26
N ARG A 163 4.79 -2.67 6.22
CA ARG A 163 5.43 -1.72 5.32
C ARG A 163 6.96 -1.66 5.48
N ALA A 164 7.46 -1.58 6.72
CA ALA A 164 8.88 -1.56 7.00
C ALA A 164 9.57 -2.86 6.53
N HIS A 165 8.94 -4.01 6.77
CA HIS A 165 9.43 -5.31 6.33
C HIS A 165 9.67 -5.36 4.82
N TYR A 166 8.67 -4.95 4.02
CA TYR A 166 8.76 -4.98 2.56
C TYR A 166 9.60 -3.83 1.96
N LEU A 167 9.71 -2.69 2.64
CA LEU A 167 10.65 -1.64 2.25
C LEU A 167 12.10 -2.14 2.33
N LEU A 168 12.47 -2.83 3.44
CA LEU A 168 13.82 -3.36 3.65
C LEU A 168 14.21 -4.48 2.68
N ARG A 169 13.21 -5.22 2.17
CA ARG A 169 13.41 -6.31 1.19
C ARG A 169 13.43 -5.83 -0.25
N GLY A 170 12.80 -4.69 -0.52
CA GLY A 170 12.74 -4.06 -1.84
C GLY A 170 13.49 -2.73 -1.88
N PRO A 171 12.79 -1.58 -1.96
CA PRO A 171 13.42 -0.29 -2.26
C PRO A 171 14.59 0.17 -1.40
N ALA A 172 14.60 -0.22 -0.11
CA ALA A 172 15.64 0.15 0.85
C ALA A 172 16.74 -0.90 0.99
N ARG A 173 16.65 -2.03 0.26
CA ARG A 173 17.62 -3.11 0.37
C ARG A 173 19.01 -2.62 -0.07
N GLY A 174 19.95 -2.62 0.87
CA GLY A 174 21.34 -2.20 0.61
C GLY A 174 21.53 -0.71 0.35
N ARG A 175 20.51 0.13 0.59
CA ARG A 175 20.56 1.58 0.37
C ARG A 175 20.44 2.33 1.70
N ALA A 176 21.16 3.45 1.82
CA ALA A 176 20.97 4.35 2.94
C ALA A 176 19.64 5.12 2.79
N LEU A 177 19.02 5.49 3.91
CA LEU A 177 17.72 6.14 3.93
C LEU A 177 17.87 7.65 4.11
N ARG A 178 17.16 8.41 3.29
CA ARG A 178 16.67 9.74 3.64
C ARG A 178 15.16 9.70 3.80
N ILE A 179 14.61 10.49 4.73
CA ILE A 179 13.16 10.54 4.96
C ILE A 179 12.67 11.97 4.87
N ALA A 180 11.79 12.26 3.91
CA ALA A 180 11.10 13.53 3.83
C ALA A 180 9.88 13.55 4.76
N GLY A 181 9.87 14.51 5.69
CA GLY A 181 8.86 14.70 6.71
C GLY A 181 9.29 14.19 8.09
N THR A 182 9.24 15.08 9.09
CA THR A 182 9.62 14.75 10.49
C THR A 182 8.43 14.46 11.42
N GLY A 183 7.30 14.05 10.83
CA GLY A 183 6.06 13.74 11.54
C GLY A 183 6.18 12.53 12.48
N ARG A 184 5.19 12.37 13.36
CA ARG A 184 5.13 11.26 14.34
C ARG A 184 5.21 9.89 13.64
N ASP A 185 4.46 9.72 12.56
CA ASP A 185 4.40 8.47 11.81
C ASP A 185 5.70 8.17 11.04
N ALA A 186 6.32 9.20 10.46
CA ALA A 186 7.64 9.10 9.83
C ALA A 186 8.70 8.64 10.84
N LYS A 187 8.72 9.25 12.03
CA LYS A 187 9.61 8.86 13.15
C LYS A 187 9.41 7.42 13.62
N ARG A 188 8.16 6.94 13.64
CA ARG A 188 7.85 5.55 14.01
C ARG A 188 8.32 4.57 12.94
N LEU A 189 8.10 4.89 11.66
CA LEU A 189 8.57 4.06 10.54
C LEU A 189 10.10 3.98 10.52
N ALA A 190 10.78 5.11 10.68
CA ALA A 190 12.24 5.17 10.71
C ALA A 190 12.84 4.28 11.81
N ARG A 191 12.22 4.21 12.99
CA ARG A 191 12.67 3.30 14.06
C ARG A 191 12.63 1.84 13.64
N LEU A 192 11.55 1.42 12.97
CA LEU A 192 11.42 0.04 12.48
C LEU A 192 12.45 -0.27 11.40
N LEU A 193 12.68 0.67 10.48
CA LEU A 193 13.67 0.52 9.41
C LEU A 193 15.09 0.43 9.96
N VAL A 194 15.46 1.30 10.91
CA VAL A 194 16.77 1.28 11.56
C VAL A 194 16.95 0.01 12.41
N ALA A 195 15.92 -0.40 13.16
CA ALA A 195 15.95 -1.67 13.91
C ALA A 195 16.08 -2.89 12.97
N GLY A 196 15.55 -2.80 11.76
CA GLY A 196 15.73 -3.79 10.69
C GLY A 196 17.04 -3.68 9.91
N GLY A 197 17.98 -2.83 10.35
CA GLY A 197 19.34 -2.74 9.80
C GLY A 197 19.56 -1.63 8.76
N ALA A 198 18.56 -0.81 8.45
CA ALA A 198 18.78 0.29 7.51
C ALA A 198 19.60 1.44 8.14
N THR A 199 20.51 2.02 7.36
CA THR A 199 21.25 3.21 7.77
C THR A 199 20.43 4.47 7.47
N LEU A 200 20.01 5.21 8.49
CA LEU A 200 19.36 6.50 8.33
C LEU A 200 20.41 7.61 8.18
N ARG A 201 20.54 8.17 6.98
CA ARG A 201 21.48 9.28 6.69
C ARG A 201 20.94 10.61 7.17
N GLY A 202 19.66 10.89 6.92
CA GLY A 202 19.12 12.24 7.11
C GLY A 202 17.61 12.33 6.99
N TRP A 203 17.08 13.44 7.49
CA TRP A 203 15.70 13.86 7.32
C TRP A 203 15.64 15.08 6.42
N LEU A 204 14.60 15.17 5.61
CA LEU A 204 14.30 16.36 4.82
C LEU A 204 13.03 17.02 5.36
N ASP A 205 13.07 18.32 5.61
CA ASP A 205 11.89 19.09 6.06
C ASP A 205 11.97 20.53 5.54
N ILE A 206 10.81 21.14 5.26
CA ILE A 206 10.73 22.54 4.83
C ILE A 206 10.50 23.49 6.01
N ASN A 207 10.15 22.95 7.18
CA ASN A 207 9.86 23.76 8.37
C ASN A 207 11.17 24.32 8.97
N PRO A 208 11.38 25.65 8.96
CA PRO A 208 12.61 26.26 9.46
C PRO A 208 12.91 25.91 10.93
N ARG A 209 11.88 25.66 11.73
CA ARG A 209 12.05 25.27 13.14
C ARG A 209 12.66 23.89 13.31
N ARG A 210 12.60 23.03 12.28
CA ARG A 210 13.13 21.66 12.29
C ARG A 210 14.55 21.58 11.74
N LEU A 211 14.94 22.49 10.86
CA LEU A 211 16.26 22.49 10.22
C LEU A 211 17.38 22.58 11.25
N GLY A 212 18.46 21.83 11.03
CA GLY A 212 19.61 21.74 11.94
C GLY A 212 19.39 20.86 13.18
N GLN A 213 18.17 20.40 13.44
CA GLN A 213 17.92 19.43 14.52
C GLN A 213 18.50 18.05 14.15
N ARG A 214 18.66 17.18 15.16
CA ARG A 214 18.92 15.75 14.96
C ARG A 214 17.74 14.93 15.44
N ILE A 215 17.28 13.99 14.62
CA ILE A 215 16.18 13.08 14.94
C ILE A 215 16.69 11.65 14.73
N HIS A 216 16.59 10.81 15.75
CA HIS A 216 17.18 9.47 15.78
C HIS A 216 18.67 9.46 15.36
N GLY A 217 19.41 10.50 15.76
CA GLY A 217 20.83 10.67 15.44
C GLY A 217 21.13 11.25 14.04
N ALA A 218 20.16 11.35 13.13
CA ALA A 218 20.36 11.89 11.78
C ALA A 218 19.98 13.38 11.69
N PRO A 219 20.71 14.21 10.91
CA PRO A 219 20.41 15.63 10.73
C PRO A 219 19.08 15.86 9.99
N VAL A 220 18.48 17.03 10.22
CA VAL A 220 17.32 17.52 9.46
C VAL A 220 17.77 18.68 8.58
N GLU A 221 17.64 18.49 7.27
CA GLU A 221 18.17 19.36 6.23
C GLU A 221 17.06 19.77 5.26
N ARG A 222 17.31 20.79 4.43
CA ARG A 222 16.49 21.02 3.24
C ARG A 222 16.92 20.07 2.13
N PHE A 223 16.04 19.83 1.17
CA PHE A 223 16.39 18.98 0.03
C PHE A 223 17.48 19.63 -0.83
N GLU A 224 17.43 20.95 -1.00
CA GLU A 224 18.37 21.73 -1.78
C GLU A 224 19.80 21.68 -1.20
N ASP A 225 19.91 21.61 0.13
CA ASP A 225 21.20 21.58 0.84
C ASP A 225 21.77 20.15 0.92
N ALA A 226 20.94 19.14 0.69
CA ALA A 226 21.29 17.74 0.89
C ALA A 226 20.66 16.83 -0.20
N PRO A 227 21.12 16.97 -1.45
CA PRO A 227 20.59 16.20 -2.57
C PRO A 227 20.79 14.69 -2.36
N LEU A 228 19.91 13.91 -2.98
CA LEU A 228 19.94 12.46 -2.88
C LEU A 228 21.18 11.88 -3.56
N ARG A 229 21.83 10.92 -2.91
CA ARG A 229 22.99 10.19 -3.46
C ARG A 229 22.54 8.89 -4.14
N ASP A 230 23.39 8.35 -5.03
CA ASP A 230 23.10 7.12 -5.76
C ASP A 230 22.90 5.90 -4.85
N ASP A 231 23.62 5.86 -3.72
CA ASP A 231 23.50 4.82 -2.69
C ASP A 231 22.31 5.01 -1.73
N GLU A 232 21.51 6.07 -1.92
CA GLU A 232 20.42 6.45 -1.03
C GLU A 232 19.05 6.23 -1.68
N VAL A 233 18.05 5.89 -0.87
CA VAL A 233 16.63 5.94 -1.23
C VAL A 233 15.92 6.97 -0.35
N LEU A 234 15.01 7.72 -0.96
CA LEU A 234 14.20 8.71 -0.27
C LEU A 234 12.80 8.18 0.02
N LEU A 235 12.41 8.17 1.30
CA LEU A 235 11.05 7.83 1.71
C LEU A 235 10.26 9.11 2.01
N VAL A 236 9.17 9.31 1.30
CA VAL A 236 8.29 10.47 1.46
C VAL A 236 7.18 10.14 2.44
N ALA A 237 7.33 10.58 3.69
CA ALA A 237 6.42 10.31 4.79
C ALA A 237 5.57 11.55 5.15
N VAL A 238 4.96 12.16 4.13
CA VAL A 238 4.14 13.38 4.25
C VAL A 238 2.68 13.04 3.93
N GLY A 239 1.84 12.90 4.95
CA GLY A 239 0.45 12.41 4.81
C GLY A 239 -0.64 13.47 4.59
N SER A 240 -0.29 14.76 4.50
CA SER A 240 -1.29 15.81 4.26
C SER A 240 -1.66 15.90 2.78
N VAL A 241 -2.96 15.92 2.49
CA VAL A 241 -3.54 16.08 1.15
C VAL A 241 -2.89 17.24 0.39
N GLY A 242 -2.56 17.04 -0.88
CA GLY A 242 -1.91 18.03 -1.76
C GLY A 242 -0.40 18.20 -1.56
N ARG A 243 0.17 17.88 -0.38
CA ARG A 243 1.63 17.99 -0.18
C ARG A 243 2.42 16.89 -0.89
N ARG A 244 1.84 15.70 -1.10
CA ARG A 244 2.51 14.64 -1.86
C ARG A 244 2.70 15.02 -3.31
N ASP A 245 1.71 15.64 -3.92
CA ASP A 245 1.80 16.08 -5.32
C ASP A 245 2.82 17.21 -5.47
N HIS A 246 2.90 18.10 -4.48
CA HIS A 246 3.96 19.10 -4.42
C HIS A 246 5.36 18.48 -4.28
N VAL A 247 5.52 17.48 -3.41
CA VAL A 247 6.81 16.77 -3.25
C VAL A 247 7.18 16.01 -4.53
N ARG A 248 6.22 15.36 -5.18
CA ARG A 248 6.43 14.72 -6.49
C ARG A 248 6.91 15.72 -7.53
N ALA A 249 6.27 16.88 -7.63
CA ALA A 249 6.65 17.93 -8.56
C ALA A 249 8.07 18.46 -8.27
N LEU A 250 8.39 18.70 -7.00
CA LEU A 250 9.73 19.15 -6.57
C LEU A 250 10.81 18.14 -6.96
N PHE A 251 10.58 16.86 -6.68
CA PHE A 251 11.55 15.80 -6.93
C PHE A 251 11.67 15.47 -8.43
N ALA A 252 10.57 15.53 -9.17
CA ALA A 252 10.61 15.41 -10.63
C ALA A 252 11.41 16.55 -11.27
N ALA A 253 11.26 17.79 -10.79
CA ALA A 253 12.06 18.93 -11.26
C ALA A 253 13.56 18.77 -10.96
N ALA A 254 13.92 17.98 -9.94
CA ALA A 254 15.29 17.61 -9.61
C ALA A 254 15.78 16.32 -10.32
N GLY A 255 15.01 15.79 -11.28
CA GLY A 255 15.35 14.57 -12.03
C GLY A 255 15.14 13.26 -11.27
N LEU A 256 14.51 13.30 -10.09
CA LEU A 256 14.19 12.10 -9.33
C LEU A 256 12.91 11.44 -9.86
N VAL A 257 12.85 10.12 -9.72
CA VAL A 257 11.81 9.27 -10.30
C VAL A 257 11.19 8.45 -9.19
N GLU A 258 9.87 8.57 -9.00
CA GLU A 258 9.13 7.76 -8.03
C GLU A 258 9.21 6.30 -8.44
N GLY A 259 9.43 5.41 -7.48
CA GLY A 259 9.65 4.00 -7.76
C GLY A 259 11.11 3.62 -8.02
N HIS A 260 12.01 4.59 -8.14
CA HIS A 260 13.45 4.36 -8.28
C HIS A 260 14.24 5.10 -7.21
N HIS A 261 14.17 6.43 -7.25
CA HIS A 261 14.89 7.33 -6.36
C HIS A 261 14.13 7.54 -5.05
N PHE A 262 12.80 7.65 -5.12
CA PHE A 262 11.96 7.89 -3.95
C PHE A 262 10.66 7.09 -3.96
N TRP A 263 10.06 6.93 -2.78
CA TRP A 263 8.83 6.19 -2.56
C TRP A 263 7.93 6.92 -1.56
N CYS A 264 6.66 7.11 -1.91
CA CYS A 264 5.66 7.60 -0.95
C CYS A 264 5.28 6.50 0.04
N VAL A 265 5.29 6.84 1.34
CA VAL A 265 5.05 5.88 2.44
C VAL A 265 4.01 6.34 3.47
N ALA A 266 3.29 7.43 3.16
CA ALA A 266 2.22 8.03 3.95
C ALA A 266 1.25 8.80 3.06
#